data_AF-B8HZA0-F1
#
_entry.id   AF-B8HZA0-F1
#
_cell.length_a   1.000
_cell.length_b   1.000
_cell.length_c   1.000
_cell.angle_alpha   90.00
_cell.angle_beta   90.00
_cell.angle_gamma   90.00
#
_symmetry.space_group_name_H-M   'P 1'
#
loop_
_entity.id
_entity.type
_entity.pdbx_description
1 polymer ?
#
loop_
_entity_poly.entity_id
_entity_poly.type
_entity_poly.pdbx_seq_one_letter_code
_entity_poly.pdbx_strand_id
1 'polypeptide(L)'
;MGINLNNLQGCTTALATGLLTIGLLVVDKQSASATQQLFCDGRMKNGWAYTAEFLNGRFTQIRWQRSGQPPQTTNLTFSSTNAQGQPIYTGAFQAATTVTLVDLSGGNVQSGSQISVRVEEWGSSVGTCGISTGGNAPPSPPLISQRFFCDGRMKNGWAYTAEFSDRRFTLIRWQRSGQPPQTTNLTFSSTNAQGQPIYTGAFQAATTVTLVDLSGGNVRPGSEVSIGVEEWGWSRGRCRR
;
A
#
# COMPACT_ATOMS: atom_id res chain seq x y z
N MET A 1 -33.16 32.85 -60.50
CA MET A 1 -34.36 32.34 -59.80
C MET A 1 -34.38 32.98 -58.43
N GLY A 2 -35.32 33.90 -58.20
CA GLY A 2 -35.38 34.71 -56.99
C GLY A 2 -36.80 34.81 -56.45
N ILE A 3 -36.87 34.69 -55.12
CA ILE A 3 -37.84 35.20 -54.13
C ILE A 3 -39.32 34.81 -54.29
N ASN A 4 -39.87 34.20 -53.23
CA ASN A 4 -41.14 34.65 -52.66
C ASN A 4 -41.16 34.41 -51.14
N LEU A 5 -41.35 35.50 -50.39
CA LEU A 5 -41.83 35.52 -49.01
C LEU A 5 -43.36 35.59 -49.05
N ASN A 6 -44.05 34.99 -48.08
CA ASN A 6 -45.02 35.73 -47.25
C ASN A 6 -45.56 34.89 -46.09
N ASN A 7 -45.54 35.54 -44.92
CA ASN A 7 -46.22 35.20 -43.67
C ASN A 7 -47.73 35.06 -43.84
N LEU A 8 -48.36 34.22 -43.00
CA LEU A 8 -49.67 34.51 -42.40
C LEU A 8 -49.83 33.72 -41.09
N GLN A 9 -50.11 34.46 -40.02
CA GLN A 9 -50.51 34.01 -38.70
C GLN A 9 -51.93 33.41 -38.73
N GLY A 10 -52.25 32.48 -37.81
CA GLY A 10 -53.65 32.14 -37.52
C GLY A 10 -53.88 30.86 -36.71
N CYS A 11 -54.21 31.05 -35.43
CA CYS A 11 -54.64 30.12 -34.39
C CYS A 11 -55.45 28.87 -34.80
N THR A 12 -55.21 27.74 -34.14
CA THR A 12 -56.27 27.00 -33.40
C THR A 12 -55.68 25.93 -32.47
N THR A 13 -56.30 25.83 -31.31
CA THR A 13 -56.06 24.98 -30.14
C THR A 13 -56.15 23.47 -30.42
N ALA A 14 -55.30 22.66 -29.77
CA ALA A 14 -55.74 21.60 -28.83
C ALA A 14 -54.59 20.68 -28.40
N LEU A 15 -54.81 20.07 -27.23
CA LEU A 15 -54.14 18.89 -26.65
C LEU A 15 -52.94 19.15 -25.74
N ALA A 16 -53.30 19.37 -24.47
CA ALA A 16 -52.51 18.99 -23.32
C ALA A 16 -51.90 17.58 -23.50
N THR A 17 -50.59 17.50 -23.40
CA THR A 17 -49.87 16.29 -22.99
C THR A 17 -48.75 16.74 -22.08
N GLY A 18 -48.81 16.29 -20.82
CA GLY A 18 -47.89 16.69 -19.78
C GLY A 18 -46.47 16.27 -20.11
N LEU A 19 -45.55 17.24 -20.16
CA LEU A 19 -44.14 16.96 -19.98
C LEU A 19 -43.86 16.95 -18.47
N LEU A 20 -43.87 15.76 -17.89
CA LEU A 20 -43.11 15.48 -16.68
C LEU A 20 -41.63 15.68 -17.03
N THR A 21 -41.07 16.83 -16.64
CA THR A 21 -39.62 17.00 -16.54
C THR A 21 -39.13 16.07 -15.44
N ILE A 22 -38.81 14.84 -15.81
CA ILE A 22 -38.02 13.94 -14.98
C ILE A 22 -36.62 14.53 -14.99
N GLY A 23 -36.30 15.31 -13.95
CA GLY A 23 -34.94 15.67 -13.65
C GLY A 23 -34.13 14.39 -13.50
N LEU A 24 -33.33 14.07 -14.52
CA LEU A 24 -32.25 13.11 -14.42
C LEU A 24 -31.28 13.66 -13.37
N LEU A 25 -31.49 13.27 -12.12
CA LEU A 25 -30.44 13.27 -11.13
C LEU A 25 -29.36 12.36 -11.71
N VAL A 26 -28.33 12.97 -12.27
CA VAL A 26 -27.01 12.33 -12.38
C VAL A 26 -26.62 12.07 -10.94
N VAL A 27 -27.04 10.92 -10.43
CA VAL A 27 -26.40 10.33 -9.27
C VAL A 27 -25.00 10.05 -9.77
N ASP A 28 -24.09 10.96 -9.48
CA ASP A 28 -22.70 10.63 -9.33
C ASP A 28 -22.68 9.43 -8.39
N LYS A 29 -22.66 8.23 -8.98
CA LYS A 29 -22.11 7.07 -8.31
C LYS A 29 -20.64 7.39 -8.19
N GLN A 30 -20.32 8.24 -7.23
CA GLN A 30 -19.04 8.26 -6.59
C GLN A 30 -18.90 6.86 -6.03
N SER A 31 -18.32 5.98 -6.84
CA SER A 31 -17.84 4.69 -6.38
C SER A 31 -16.91 5.03 -5.24
N ALA A 32 -17.42 4.91 -4.01
CA ALA A 32 -16.57 4.61 -2.88
C ALA A 32 -15.81 3.36 -3.32
N SER A 33 -14.60 3.55 -3.83
CA SER A 33 -13.74 2.46 -4.22
C SER A 33 -13.44 1.74 -2.92
N ALA A 34 -14.24 0.70 -2.64
CA ALA A 34 -13.92 -0.23 -1.58
C ALA A 34 -12.48 -0.67 -1.88
N THR A 35 -11.60 -0.50 -0.92
CA THR A 35 -10.22 -0.99 -0.94
C THR A 35 -10.23 -2.45 -1.39
N GLN A 36 -10.08 -2.70 -2.68
CA GLN A 36 -10.19 -4.04 -3.23
C GLN A 36 -8.90 -4.76 -2.85
N GLN A 37 -9.02 -5.64 -1.86
CA GLN A 37 -7.95 -6.53 -1.46
C GLN A 37 -8.11 -7.84 -2.23
N LEU A 38 -7.09 -8.21 -2.99
CA LEU A 38 -7.00 -9.48 -3.69
C LEU A 38 -5.73 -10.20 -3.26
N PHE A 39 -5.79 -11.52 -3.30
CA PHE A 39 -4.65 -12.37 -3.03
C PHE A 39 -4.39 -13.24 -4.25
N CYS A 40 -3.13 -13.31 -4.66
CA CYS A 40 -2.72 -14.08 -5.81
C CYS A 40 -1.79 -15.20 -5.37
N ASP A 41 -2.29 -16.42 -5.43
CA ASP A 41 -1.60 -17.60 -4.94
C ASP A 41 -0.87 -18.32 -6.08
N GLY A 42 0.30 -18.85 -5.76
CA GLY A 42 1.06 -19.68 -6.68
C GLY A 42 2.11 -20.52 -5.96
N ARG A 43 2.89 -21.28 -6.73
CA ARG A 43 3.91 -22.18 -6.19
C ARG A 43 5.15 -22.19 -7.06
N MET A 44 6.31 -21.99 -6.44
CA MET A 44 7.61 -22.11 -7.07
C MET A 44 8.01 -23.59 -7.22
N LYS A 45 8.81 -23.90 -8.25
CA LYS A 45 9.28 -25.27 -8.52
C LYS A 45 10.09 -25.87 -7.35
N ASN A 46 10.79 -25.05 -6.59
CA ASN A 46 11.59 -25.47 -5.43
C ASN A 46 10.75 -25.77 -4.17
N GLY A 47 9.41 -25.74 -4.27
CA GLY A 47 8.50 -26.15 -3.21
C GLY A 47 7.99 -25.03 -2.30
N TRP A 48 8.42 -23.78 -2.51
CA TRP A 48 7.83 -22.63 -1.86
C TRP A 48 6.46 -22.31 -2.46
N ALA A 49 5.42 -22.30 -1.63
CA ALA A 49 4.16 -21.65 -1.97
C ALA A 49 4.26 -20.16 -1.70
N TYR A 50 3.53 -19.36 -2.45
CA TYR A 50 3.47 -17.92 -2.23
C TYR A 50 2.06 -17.37 -2.37
N THR A 51 1.84 -16.27 -1.66
CA THR A 51 0.63 -15.45 -1.74
C THR A 51 1.07 -14.00 -1.92
N ALA A 52 0.78 -13.41 -3.08
CA ALA A 52 0.99 -12.00 -3.34
C ALA A 52 -0.24 -11.19 -2.95
N GLU A 53 -0.05 -10.06 -2.28
CA GLU A 53 -1.13 -9.21 -1.78
C GLU A 53 -1.28 -7.96 -2.66
N PHE A 54 -2.47 -7.82 -3.26
CA PHE A 54 -2.89 -6.64 -3.99
C PHE A 54 -3.84 -5.81 -3.12
N LEU A 55 -3.46 -4.56 -2.84
CA LEU A 55 -4.19 -3.67 -1.97
C LEU A 55 -4.13 -2.25 -2.54
N ASN A 56 -5.28 -1.57 -2.61
CA ASN A 56 -5.34 -0.18 -3.09
C ASN A 56 -4.67 0.02 -4.46
N GLY A 57 -4.91 -0.89 -5.40
CA GLY A 57 -4.40 -0.77 -6.76
C GLY A 57 -2.94 -1.19 -6.96
N ARG A 58 -2.28 -1.80 -5.96
CA ARG A 58 -0.86 -2.20 -6.05
C ARG A 58 -0.54 -3.49 -5.33
N PHE A 59 0.44 -4.22 -5.84
CA PHE A 59 1.09 -5.29 -5.09
C PHE A 59 2.03 -4.71 -4.03
N THR A 60 1.90 -5.20 -2.80
CA THR A 60 2.66 -4.64 -1.66
C THR A 60 3.59 -5.67 -1.01
N GLN A 61 3.29 -6.95 -1.17
CA GLN A 61 3.97 -8.03 -0.46
C GLN A 61 3.79 -9.36 -1.19
N ILE A 62 4.79 -10.23 -1.03
CA ILE A 62 4.65 -11.68 -1.18
C ILE A 62 4.94 -12.36 0.16
N ARG A 63 4.02 -13.22 0.62
CA ARG A 63 4.26 -14.14 1.72
C ARG A 63 4.65 -15.50 1.16
N TRP A 64 5.71 -16.07 1.69
CA TRP A 64 6.28 -17.35 1.27
C TRP A 64 6.08 -18.39 2.36
N GLN A 65 5.70 -19.59 1.98
CA GLN A 65 5.53 -20.72 2.88
C GLN A 65 6.17 -21.98 2.32
N ARG A 66 6.88 -22.70 3.18
CA ARG A 66 7.45 -24.00 2.89
C ARG A 66 7.39 -24.87 4.15
N SER A 67 7.06 -26.14 3.97
CA SER A 67 6.98 -27.09 5.08
C SER A 67 8.33 -27.16 5.82
N GLY A 68 8.28 -27.17 7.15
CA GLY A 68 9.46 -27.19 8.00
C GLY A 68 10.24 -25.87 8.09
N GLN A 69 9.74 -24.77 7.51
CA GLN A 69 10.40 -23.47 7.54
C GLN A 69 9.46 -22.37 8.04
N PRO A 70 9.97 -21.38 8.80
CA PRO A 70 9.16 -20.24 9.20
C PRO A 70 8.71 -19.45 7.96
N PRO A 71 7.46 -18.94 7.92
CA PRO A 71 7.00 -18.09 6.83
C PRO A 71 7.94 -16.91 6.62
N GLN A 72 8.22 -16.60 5.35
CA GLN A 72 9.04 -15.46 4.96
C GLN A 72 8.18 -14.42 4.23
N THR A 73 8.65 -13.20 4.23
CA THR A 73 7.96 -12.07 3.62
C THR A 73 8.93 -11.32 2.71
N THR A 74 8.45 -10.94 1.54
CA THR A 74 9.10 -9.99 0.65
C THR A 74 8.19 -8.78 0.51
N ASN A 75 8.67 -7.60 0.91
CA ASN A 75 7.99 -6.34 0.58
C ASN A 75 8.25 -6.03 -0.91
N LEU A 76 7.21 -5.56 -1.59
CA LEU A 76 7.26 -5.20 -2.99
C LEU A 76 7.19 -3.68 -3.17
N THR A 77 7.99 -3.16 -4.09
CA THR A 77 7.96 -1.77 -4.54
C THR A 77 7.68 -1.74 -6.03
N PHE A 78 6.83 -0.82 -6.48
CA PHE A 78 6.66 -0.60 -7.91
C PHE A 78 7.98 -0.16 -8.53
N SER A 79 8.39 -0.83 -9.60
CA SER A 79 9.64 -0.57 -10.30
C SER A 79 9.37 0.20 -11.59
N SER A 80 8.54 -0.36 -12.47
CA SER A 80 8.31 0.16 -13.82
C SER A 80 7.09 -0.50 -14.45
N THR A 81 6.74 -0.08 -15.66
CA THR A 81 5.79 -0.79 -16.53
C THR A 81 6.55 -1.28 -17.76
N ASN A 82 6.35 -2.54 -18.17
CA ASN A 82 7.03 -3.08 -19.36
C ASN A 82 6.35 -2.61 -20.67
N ALA A 83 6.94 -3.00 -21.80
CA ALA A 83 6.43 -2.65 -23.13
C ALA A 83 5.02 -3.19 -23.42
N GLN A 84 4.57 -4.22 -22.69
CA GLN A 84 3.24 -4.81 -22.77
C GLN A 84 2.23 -4.10 -21.87
N GLY A 85 2.61 -2.99 -21.21
CA GLY A 85 1.73 -2.27 -20.29
C GLY A 85 1.57 -2.95 -18.93
N GLN A 86 2.38 -3.96 -18.61
CA GLN A 86 2.29 -4.72 -17.36
C GLN A 86 3.13 -4.07 -16.26
N PRO A 87 2.52 -3.69 -15.12
CA PRO A 87 3.25 -3.21 -13.96
C PRO A 87 4.22 -4.26 -13.41
N ILE A 88 5.43 -3.83 -13.11
CA ILE A 88 6.52 -4.62 -12.51
C ILE A 88 6.77 -4.10 -11.10
N TYR A 89 6.82 -5.03 -10.16
CA TYR A 89 7.17 -4.79 -8.77
C TYR A 89 8.41 -5.60 -8.42
N THR A 90 9.32 -5.02 -7.64
CA THR A 90 10.55 -5.66 -7.20
C THR A 90 10.65 -5.69 -5.69
N GLY A 91 11.37 -6.68 -5.19
CA GLY A 91 11.67 -6.85 -3.77
C GLY A 91 12.84 -7.80 -3.58
N ALA A 92 13.15 -8.12 -2.33
CA ALA A 92 14.17 -9.09 -1.99
C ALA A 92 13.62 -10.16 -1.04
N PHE A 93 13.90 -11.43 -1.33
CA PHE A 93 13.71 -12.53 -0.41
C PHE A 93 14.94 -12.63 0.49
N GLN A 94 14.74 -12.62 1.81
CA GLN A 94 15.81 -12.68 2.81
C GLN A 94 16.93 -11.64 2.58
N ALA A 95 16.57 -10.46 2.08
CA ALA A 95 17.47 -9.34 1.78
C ALA A 95 18.57 -9.60 0.74
N ALA A 96 18.59 -10.75 0.06
CA ALA A 96 19.66 -11.10 -0.86
C ALA A 96 19.17 -11.56 -2.24
N THR A 97 18.02 -12.25 -2.32
CA THR A 97 17.56 -12.85 -3.57
C THR A 97 16.52 -11.97 -4.22
N THR A 98 16.78 -11.51 -5.45
CA THR A 98 15.85 -10.61 -6.15
C THR A 98 14.53 -11.31 -6.44
N VAL A 99 13.43 -10.61 -6.14
CA VAL A 99 12.07 -11.02 -6.47
C VAL A 99 11.48 -10.00 -7.43
N THR A 100 10.89 -10.48 -8.52
CA THR A 100 10.16 -9.67 -9.49
C THR A 100 8.75 -10.21 -9.63
N LEU A 101 7.74 -9.37 -9.41
CA LEU A 101 6.35 -9.67 -9.70
C LEU A 101 5.92 -8.83 -10.91
N VAL A 102 5.34 -9.48 -11.91
CA VAL A 102 4.73 -8.82 -13.06
C VAL A 102 3.23 -9.05 -13.00
N ASP A 103 2.46 -7.96 -13.01
CA ASP A 103 1.02 -8.00 -13.13
C ASP A 103 0.62 -8.23 -14.60
N LEU A 104 0.21 -9.45 -14.92
CA LEU A 104 -0.13 -9.83 -16.29
C LEU A 104 -1.45 -9.22 -16.77
N SER A 105 -2.23 -8.62 -15.87
CA SER A 105 -3.50 -7.94 -16.21
C SER A 105 -3.32 -6.49 -16.65
N GLY A 106 -2.10 -5.95 -16.65
CA GLY A 106 -1.84 -4.58 -17.10
C GLY A 106 -2.29 -3.49 -16.12
N GLY A 107 -2.37 -3.81 -14.82
CA GLY A 107 -2.80 -2.88 -13.77
C GLY A 107 -4.28 -3.01 -13.38
N ASN A 108 -5.06 -3.79 -14.11
CA ASN A 108 -6.48 -4.02 -13.82
C ASN A 108 -6.70 -5.37 -13.11
N VAL A 109 -6.12 -5.51 -11.91
CA VAL A 109 -6.17 -6.76 -11.15
C VAL A 109 -7.58 -7.00 -10.63
N GLN A 110 -8.14 -8.16 -11.00
CA GLN A 110 -9.45 -8.64 -10.58
C GLN A 110 -9.36 -10.13 -10.21
N SER A 111 -10.45 -10.69 -9.69
CA SER A 111 -10.52 -12.14 -9.48
C SER A 111 -10.34 -12.87 -10.82
N GLY A 112 -9.47 -13.87 -10.86
CA GLY A 112 -9.06 -14.58 -12.06
C GLY A 112 -7.86 -13.97 -12.80
N SER A 113 -7.43 -12.74 -12.46
CA SER A 113 -6.21 -12.16 -13.02
C SER A 113 -4.99 -13.01 -12.70
N GLN A 114 -3.96 -12.94 -13.54
CA GLN A 114 -2.72 -13.68 -13.35
C GLN A 114 -1.56 -12.74 -13.03
N ILE A 115 -0.60 -13.26 -12.27
CA ILE A 115 0.69 -12.63 -12.02
C ILE A 115 1.82 -13.60 -12.38
N SER A 116 2.97 -13.06 -12.77
CA SER A 116 4.22 -13.83 -12.89
C SER A 116 5.15 -13.43 -11.77
N VAL A 117 5.56 -14.38 -10.94
CA VAL A 117 6.55 -14.17 -9.89
C VAL A 117 7.84 -14.88 -10.29
N ARG A 118 8.91 -14.11 -10.45
CA ARG A 118 10.27 -14.59 -10.68
C ARG A 118 11.09 -14.35 -9.42
N VAL A 119 11.82 -15.37 -9.00
CA VAL A 119 12.85 -15.24 -7.98
C VAL A 119 14.17 -15.65 -8.62
N GLU A 120 15.20 -14.83 -8.41
CA GLU A 120 16.55 -15.14 -8.82
C GLU A 120 16.92 -16.56 -8.33
N GLU A 121 17.54 -17.36 -9.21
CA GLU A 121 17.91 -18.77 -8.97
C GLU A 121 16.76 -19.78 -8.86
N TRP A 122 15.51 -19.39 -8.56
CA TRP A 122 14.39 -20.34 -8.42
C TRP A 122 13.50 -20.43 -9.67
N GLY A 123 13.68 -19.48 -10.60
CA GLY A 123 12.91 -19.38 -11.83
C GLY A 123 11.62 -18.58 -11.65
N SER A 124 10.66 -18.83 -12.53
CA SER A 124 9.37 -18.13 -12.56
C SER A 124 8.20 -19.07 -12.31
N SER A 125 7.14 -18.53 -11.72
CA SER A 125 5.85 -19.20 -11.53
C SER A 125 4.71 -18.24 -11.81
N VAL A 126 3.57 -18.77 -12.25
CA VAL A 126 2.34 -18.00 -12.47
C VAL A 126 1.40 -18.23 -11.29
N GLY A 127 0.88 -17.13 -10.74
CA GLY A 127 -0.14 -17.16 -9.70
C GLY A 127 -1.45 -16.60 -10.20
N THR A 128 -2.56 -17.02 -9.58
CA THR A 128 -3.91 -16.57 -9.93
C THR A 128 -4.49 -15.78 -8.77
N CYS A 129 -5.04 -14.61 -9.08
CA CYS A 129 -5.67 -13.70 -8.13
C CYS A 129 -7.11 -14.12 -7.85
N GLY A 130 -7.53 -13.99 -6.60
CA GLY A 130 -8.89 -14.25 -6.17
C GLY A 130 -9.32 -13.33 -5.04
N ILE A 131 -10.63 -13.17 -4.91
CA ILE A 131 -11.22 -12.64 -3.69
C ILE A 131 -11.08 -13.73 -2.64
N SER A 132 -10.62 -13.41 -1.44
CA SER A 132 -10.55 -14.37 -0.33
C SER A 132 -11.97 -14.76 0.12
N THR A 133 -12.60 -15.70 -0.58
CA THR A 133 -13.80 -16.41 -0.11
C THR A 133 -13.32 -17.58 0.73
N GLY A 134 -13.52 -17.51 2.05
CA GLY A 134 -12.92 -18.41 3.05
C GLY A 134 -13.29 -19.89 2.94
N GLY A 135 -12.71 -20.61 1.98
CA GLY A 135 -12.78 -22.06 1.88
C GLY A 135 -11.62 -22.60 1.05
N ASN A 136 -10.73 -23.36 1.69
CA ASN A 136 -9.61 -24.14 1.14
C ASN A 136 -8.23 -23.47 0.95
N ALA A 137 -8.07 -22.17 1.18
CA ALA A 137 -6.76 -21.66 1.62
C ALA A 137 -6.66 -21.92 3.13
N PRO A 138 -5.51 -22.40 3.69
CA PRO A 138 -5.32 -22.32 5.13
C PRO A 138 -5.64 -20.89 5.54
N PRO A 139 -6.53 -20.66 6.53
CA PRO A 139 -6.94 -19.32 6.90
C PRO A 139 -5.67 -18.51 7.04
N SER A 140 -5.53 -17.46 6.22
CA SER A 140 -4.57 -16.43 6.57
C SER A 140 -4.96 -16.08 8.00
N PRO A 141 -4.08 -16.27 9.01
CA PRO A 141 -4.37 -15.76 10.34
C PRO A 141 -4.86 -14.33 10.12
N PRO A 142 -5.91 -13.87 10.84
CA PRO A 142 -6.36 -12.50 10.71
C PRO A 142 -5.12 -11.65 10.64
N LEU A 143 -5.06 -10.69 9.71
CA LEU A 143 -4.07 -9.64 9.74
C LEU A 143 -4.19 -9.04 11.14
N ILE A 144 -3.46 -9.61 12.10
CA ILE A 144 -3.06 -8.90 13.28
C ILE A 144 -2.22 -7.84 12.60
N SER A 145 -2.78 -6.65 12.40
CA SER A 145 -1.98 -5.47 12.10
C SER A 145 -0.85 -5.58 13.11
N GLN A 146 0.34 -5.98 12.63
CA GLN A 146 1.44 -6.31 13.51
C GLN A 146 1.90 -4.96 14.00
N ARG A 147 1.26 -4.54 15.09
CA ARG A 147 1.52 -3.27 15.73
C ARG A 147 2.76 -3.49 16.55
N PHE A 148 3.80 -2.74 16.20
CA PHE A 148 4.97 -2.64 17.02
C PHE A 148 5.13 -1.19 17.43
N PHE A 149 5.57 -1.02 18.67
CA PHE A 149 5.85 0.28 19.25
C PHE A 149 7.35 0.32 19.55
N CYS A 150 8.05 1.28 18.95
CA CYS A 150 9.48 1.45 19.16
C CYS A 150 9.70 2.66 20.06
N ASP A 151 10.06 2.40 21.30
CA ASP A 151 10.23 3.43 22.32
C ASP A 151 11.70 3.86 22.40
N GLY A 152 11.93 5.15 22.64
CA GLY A 152 13.26 5.69 22.88
C GLY A 152 13.19 7.10 23.49
N ARG A 153 14.34 7.74 23.64
CA ARG A 153 14.42 9.07 24.24
C ARG A 153 15.52 9.92 23.61
N MET A 154 15.14 11.10 23.14
CA MET A 154 16.07 12.09 22.62
C MET A 154 16.90 12.70 23.75
N LYS A 155 18.12 13.15 23.44
CA LYS A 155 19.02 13.79 24.41
C LYS A 155 18.42 15.02 25.09
N ASN A 156 17.56 15.76 24.39
CA ASN A 156 16.88 16.95 24.92
C ASN A 156 15.70 16.62 25.86
N GLY A 157 15.46 15.35 26.18
CA GLY A 157 14.49 14.89 27.18
C GLY A 157 13.13 14.45 26.63
N TRP A 158 12.85 14.66 25.34
CA TRP A 158 11.66 14.13 24.69
C TRP A 158 11.72 12.60 24.60
N ALA A 159 10.76 11.92 25.23
CA ALA A 159 10.50 10.51 24.99
C ALA A 159 9.66 10.37 23.71
N TYR A 160 9.85 9.28 23.00
CA TYR A 160 9.06 8.99 21.81
C TYR A 160 8.62 7.53 21.75
N THR A 161 7.52 7.33 21.04
CA THR A 161 7.00 6.02 20.62
C THR A 161 6.71 6.09 19.13
N ALA A 162 7.47 5.36 18.32
CA ALA A 162 7.20 5.20 16.90
C ALA A 162 6.25 4.01 16.68
N GLU A 163 5.16 4.24 15.96
CA GLU A 163 4.15 3.23 15.65
C GLU A 163 4.44 2.61 14.29
N PHE A 164 4.65 1.29 14.32
CA PHE A 164 4.67 0.46 13.12
C PHE A 164 3.31 -0.22 13.00
N SER A 165 2.61 0.02 11.91
CA SER A 165 1.33 -0.62 11.60
C SER A 165 1.29 -0.93 10.12
N ASP A 166 0.68 -2.06 9.74
CA ASP A 166 0.50 -2.43 8.34
C ASP A 166 1.79 -2.32 7.52
N ARG A 167 2.89 -2.80 8.13
CA ARG A 167 4.23 -2.91 7.56
C ARG A 167 4.99 -1.59 7.37
N ARG A 168 4.53 -0.49 7.96
CA ARG A 168 5.18 0.82 7.86
C ARG A 168 5.16 1.58 9.18
N PHE A 169 6.16 2.43 9.37
CA PHE A 169 6.08 3.46 10.38
C PHE A 169 5.20 4.60 9.87
N THR A 170 4.18 4.96 10.64
CA THR A 170 3.16 5.94 10.23
C THR A 170 3.08 7.13 11.18
N LEU A 171 3.47 6.96 12.44
CA LEU A 171 3.34 7.97 13.48
C LEU A 171 4.49 7.89 14.47
N ILE A 172 4.96 9.03 14.96
CA ILE A 172 5.71 9.14 16.20
C ILE A 172 4.90 9.96 17.19
N ARG A 173 4.71 9.44 18.40
CA ARG A 173 4.18 10.19 19.54
C ARG A 173 5.34 10.68 20.39
N TRP A 174 5.29 11.95 20.76
CA TRP A 174 6.31 12.60 21.56
C TRP A 174 5.74 13.03 22.90
N GLN A 175 6.49 12.78 23.96
CA GLN A 175 6.11 13.13 25.32
C GLN A 175 7.28 13.76 26.08
N ARG A 176 6.99 14.83 26.81
CA ARG A 176 7.93 15.49 27.72
C ARG A 176 7.15 16.11 28.88
N SER A 177 7.72 16.01 30.08
CA SER A 177 7.11 16.60 31.27
C SER A 177 6.89 18.10 31.08
N GLY A 178 5.70 18.59 31.45
CA GLY A 178 5.32 20.00 31.31
C GLY A 178 5.04 20.46 29.88
N GLN A 179 4.95 19.54 28.91
CA GLN A 179 4.62 19.85 27.51
C GLN A 179 3.42 19.02 27.04
N PRO A 180 2.52 19.58 26.21
CA PRO A 180 1.43 18.82 25.63
C PRO A 180 1.98 17.71 24.71
N PRO A 181 1.34 16.53 24.65
CA PRO A 181 1.72 15.48 23.72
C PRO A 181 1.76 16.00 22.28
N GLN A 182 2.82 15.66 21.54
CA GLN A 182 2.96 16.02 20.14
C GLN A 182 2.99 14.77 19.27
N THR A 183 2.66 14.93 18.00
CA THR A 183 2.74 13.84 17.03
C THR A 183 3.47 14.28 15.76
N THR A 184 4.12 13.32 15.12
CA THR A 184 4.71 13.47 13.79
C THR A 184 4.17 12.35 12.92
N ASN A 185 3.42 12.71 11.87
CA ASN A 185 3.06 11.76 10.84
C ASN A 185 4.30 11.47 9.98
N LEU A 186 4.50 10.19 9.69
CA LEU A 186 5.63 9.71 8.89
C LEU A 186 5.15 9.29 7.51
N THR A 187 5.93 9.65 6.50
CA THR A 187 5.77 9.19 5.13
C THR A 187 7.02 8.45 4.71
N PHE A 188 6.87 7.33 4.01
CA PHE A 188 8.01 6.64 3.42
C PHE A 188 8.70 7.57 2.41
N SER A 189 10.01 7.74 2.55
CA SER A 189 10.82 8.59 1.70
C SER A 189 11.62 7.75 0.72
N SER A 190 12.46 6.84 1.22
CA SER A 190 13.41 6.08 0.41
C SER A 190 13.94 4.86 1.18
N THR A 191 14.85 4.12 0.56
CA THR A 191 15.63 3.06 1.20
C THR A 191 17.11 3.40 1.04
N ASN A 192 17.90 3.31 2.11
CA ASN A 192 19.34 3.60 2.03
C ASN A 192 20.14 2.46 1.36
N ALA A 193 21.44 2.69 1.17
CA ALA A 193 22.35 1.71 0.56
C ALA A 193 22.46 0.39 1.35
N GLN A 194 22.10 0.40 2.64
CA GLN A 194 22.07 -0.77 3.51
C GLN A 194 20.71 -1.51 3.47
N GLY A 195 19.80 -1.11 2.58
CA GLY A 195 18.47 -1.72 2.47
C GLY A 195 17.50 -1.31 3.58
N GLN A 196 17.81 -0.27 4.36
CA GLN A 196 16.98 0.18 5.48
C GLN A 196 15.95 1.22 5.01
N PRO A 197 14.65 0.98 5.25
CA PRO A 197 13.61 1.96 4.94
C PRO A 197 13.79 3.26 5.74
N ILE A 198 13.61 4.38 5.07
CA ILE A 198 13.65 5.74 5.62
C ILE A 198 12.26 6.35 5.53
N TYR A 199 11.81 6.91 6.64
CA TYR A 199 10.57 7.64 6.76
C TYR A 199 10.86 9.07 7.20
N THR A 200 10.15 10.04 6.64
CA THR A 200 10.32 11.46 6.95
C THR A 200 9.01 12.07 7.42
N GLY A 201 9.10 13.05 8.31
CA GLY A 201 7.98 13.84 8.79
C GLY A 201 8.45 15.18 9.34
N ALA A 202 7.52 15.94 9.94
CA ALA A 202 7.83 17.20 10.59
C ALA A 202 7.31 17.20 12.04
N PHE A 203 8.16 17.60 12.97
CA PHE A 203 7.78 17.91 14.34
C PHE A 203 7.28 19.36 14.40
N GLN A 204 6.09 19.56 14.95
CA GLN A 204 5.44 20.88 15.04
C GLN A 204 5.41 21.66 13.71
N ALA A 205 5.30 20.94 12.60
CA ALA A 205 5.28 21.48 11.23
C ALA A 205 6.52 22.26 10.78
N ALA A 206 7.61 22.26 11.55
CA ALA A 206 8.79 23.08 11.25
C ALA A 206 10.11 22.29 11.26
N THR A 207 10.25 21.31 12.15
CA THR A 207 11.53 20.61 12.36
C THR A 207 11.51 19.25 11.67
N THR A 208 12.50 18.99 10.81
CA THR A 208 12.55 17.72 10.06
C THR A 208 12.80 16.54 10.99
N VAL A 209 12.01 15.48 10.81
CA VAL A 209 12.16 14.20 11.50
C VAL A 209 12.48 13.12 10.47
N THR A 210 13.51 12.33 10.74
CA THR A 210 13.89 11.16 9.94
C THR A 210 13.88 9.93 10.83
N LEU A 211 13.17 8.88 10.42
CA LEU A 211 13.20 7.57 11.03
C LEU A 211 13.83 6.58 10.06
N VAL A 212 14.85 5.85 10.51
CA VAL A 212 15.46 4.72 9.80
C VAL A 212 15.06 3.43 10.48
N ASP A 213 14.44 2.54 9.74
CA ASP A 213 14.14 1.18 10.19
C ASP A 213 15.37 0.28 10.03
N LEU A 214 16.03 -0.02 11.14
CA LEU A 214 17.28 -0.78 11.15
C LEU A 214 17.07 -2.27 10.94
N SER A 215 15.82 -2.74 10.93
CA SER A 215 15.48 -4.13 10.62
C SER A 215 15.44 -4.45 9.12
N GLY A 216 15.58 -3.43 8.27
CA GLY A 216 15.47 -3.61 6.81
C GLY A 216 14.04 -3.88 6.34
N GLY A 217 13.03 -3.35 7.03
CA GLY A 217 11.62 -3.56 6.69
C GLY A 217 11.00 -4.82 7.30
N ASN A 218 11.70 -5.50 8.21
CA ASN A 218 11.23 -6.72 8.88
C ASN A 218 11.14 -6.52 10.40
N VAL A 219 10.32 -5.56 10.81
CA VAL A 219 10.16 -5.19 12.21
C VAL A 219 9.59 -6.35 13.03
N ARG A 220 10.26 -6.66 14.13
CA ARG A 220 9.92 -7.69 15.11
C ARG A 220 10.29 -7.23 16.53
N PRO A 221 9.77 -7.87 17.60
CA PRO A 221 10.20 -7.54 18.96
C PRO A 221 11.72 -7.62 19.09
N GLY A 222 12.31 -6.60 19.71
CA GLY A 222 13.75 -6.42 19.85
C GLY A 222 14.45 -5.74 18.66
N SER A 223 13.76 -5.48 17.55
CA SER A 223 14.28 -4.65 16.45
C SER A 223 14.56 -3.23 16.92
N GLU A 224 15.37 -2.51 16.14
CA GLU A 224 15.73 -1.13 16.46
C GLU A 224 15.31 -0.17 15.35
N VAL A 225 15.09 1.08 15.76
CA VAL A 225 14.96 2.24 14.87
C VAL A 225 15.98 3.29 15.26
N SER A 226 16.38 4.11 14.29
CA SER A 226 17.15 5.33 14.52
C SER A 226 16.30 6.54 14.16
N ILE A 227 16.01 7.42 15.11
CA ILE A 227 15.23 8.65 14.89
C ILE A 227 16.17 9.85 15.01
N GLY A 228 16.25 10.62 13.93
CA GLY A 228 16.94 11.88 13.85
C GLY A 228 15.91 13.01 13.83
N VAL A 229 16.13 14.02 14.66
CA VAL A 229 15.40 15.28 14.57
C VAL A 229 16.43 16.37 14.34
N GLU A 230 16.15 17.22 13.35
CA GLU A 230 16.96 18.39 13.06
C GLU A 230 17.20 19.18 14.36
N GLU A 231 18.45 19.60 14.58
CA GLU A 231 18.93 20.28 15.80
C GLU A 231 19.02 19.45 17.09
N TRP A 232 18.33 18.32 17.21
CA TRP A 232 18.35 17.49 18.44
C TRP A 232 19.25 16.27 18.34
N GLY A 233 19.66 15.92 17.11
CA GLY A 233 20.50 14.78 16.81
C GLY A 233 19.72 13.47 16.74
N TRP A 234 20.47 12.36 16.89
CA TRP A 234 19.96 11.00 16.70
C TRP A 234 19.76 10.27 18.03
N SER A 235 18.71 9.45 18.07
CA SER A 235 18.41 8.53 19.17
C SER A 235 18.04 7.14 18.64
N ARG A 236 18.35 6.11 19.43
CA ARG A 236 17.93 4.72 19.18
C ARG A 236 16.67 4.38 19.96
N GLY A 237 15.75 3.70 19.29
CA GLY A 237 14.54 3.16 19.91
C GLY A 237 14.45 1.66 19.69
N ARG A 238 13.84 0.94 20.63
CA ARG A 238 13.69 -0.51 20.58
C ARG A 238 12.24 -0.91 20.46
N CYS A 239 11.95 -1.76 19.49
CA CYS A 239 10.61 -2.19 19.15
C CYS A 239 10.11 -3.32 20.05
N ARG A 240 8.87 -3.20 20.49
CA ARG A 240 8.10 -4.20 21.25
C ARG A 240 6.70 -4.34 20.66
N ARG A 241 5.97 -5.39 21.06
CA ARG A 241 4.53 -5.50 20.81
C ARG A 241 3.75 -4.58 21.74
#